data_AF-A0A2U8QWZ5-F1
#
_entry.id   AF-A0A2U8QWZ5-F1
#
_cell.length_a   1.000
_cell.length_b   1.000
_cell.length_c   1.000
_cell.angle_alpha   90.00
_cell.angle_beta   90.00
_cell.angle_gamma   90.00
#
_symmetry.space_group_name_H-M   'P 1'
#
loop_
_entity.id
_entity.type
_entity.pdbx_description
1 polymer ?
#
loop_
_entity_poly.entity_id
_entity_poly.type
_entity_poly.pdbx_seq_one_letter_code
_entity_poly.pdbx_strand_id
1 'polypeptide(L)'
;MKVDYEEYQYSCIINNREFHYDFKIIARFNENLTQCPVCGSEECCGAKEKFIWAEFGDEKLAIHFEDGEFENYLEYWHYEGISEEEYQSLPNFIKDFNEGKGWDDWNVIEPNSIIDAVDFKRAMDIIKNSGHITQNDKFLTLYYPVIIEFIDRVINENKVLNILKE
;
A
#
# COMPACT_ATOMS: atom_id res chain seq x y z
N MET A 1 -9.48 8.90 -0.95
CA MET A 1 -10.73 9.44 -0.40
C MET A 1 -11.59 8.29 0.12
N LYS A 2 -12.25 8.45 1.27
CA LYS A 2 -13.19 7.44 1.77
C LYS A 2 -14.29 7.23 0.72
N VAL A 3 -14.62 5.98 0.46
CA VAL A 3 -15.71 5.58 -0.43
C VAL A 3 -16.70 4.77 0.38
N ASP A 4 -17.99 4.88 0.04
CA ASP A 4 -19.05 4.16 0.74
C ASP A 4 -19.10 2.72 0.23
N TYR A 5 -18.27 1.84 0.82
CA TYR A 5 -18.33 0.38 0.72
C TYR A 5 -18.55 -0.16 -0.70
N GLU A 6 -17.75 0.32 -1.64
CA GLU A 6 -17.74 -0.21 -3.01
C GLU A 6 -17.30 -1.68 -2.97
N GLU A 7 -18.01 -2.54 -3.70
CA GLU A 7 -17.63 -3.94 -3.85
C GLU A 7 -16.62 -4.08 -4.98
N TYR A 8 -15.46 -4.67 -4.68
CA TYR A 8 -14.43 -4.98 -5.65
C TYR A 8 -14.22 -6.49 -5.73
N GLN A 9 -14.32 -7.05 -6.92
CA GLN A 9 -14.13 -8.46 -7.18
C GLN A 9 -12.86 -8.68 -7.99
N TYR A 10 -11.87 -9.30 -7.37
CA TYR A 10 -10.62 -9.67 -8.02
C TYR A 10 -10.46 -11.17 -8.07
N SER A 11 -9.95 -11.68 -9.19
CA SER A 11 -9.59 -13.09 -9.32
C SER A 11 -8.31 -13.27 -10.11
N CYS A 12 -7.47 -14.19 -9.67
CA CYS A 12 -6.22 -14.53 -10.37
C CYS A 12 -5.93 -16.02 -10.29
N ILE A 13 -5.10 -16.50 -11.23
CA ILE A 13 -4.63 -17.89 -11.24
C ILE A 13 -3.11 -17.89 -11.07
N ILE A 14 -2.66 -18.54 -10.00
CA ILE A 14 -1.26 -18.59 -9.60
C ILE A 14 -0.90 -20.04 -9.31
N ASN A 15 0.12 -20.56 -10.01
CA ASN A 15 0.53 -21.97 -9.90
C ASN A 15 -0.64 -22.97 -10.05
N ASN A 16 -1.53 -22.72 -11.03
CA ASN A 16 -2.76 -23.47 -11.29
C ASN A 16 -3.78 -23.48 -10.14
N ARG A 17 -3.69 -22.54 -9.19
CA ARG A 17 -4.69 -22.31 -8.15
C ARG A 17 -5.42 -21.00 -8.44
N GLU A 18 -6.73 -21.06 -8.37
CA GLU A 18 -7.59 -19.89 -8.53
C GLU A 18 -7.79 -19.21 -7.17
N PHE A 19 -7.70 -17.89 -7.16
CA PHE A 19 -7.94 -17.05 -5.99
C PHE A 19 -9.06 -16.08 -6.32
N HIS A 20 -9.98 -15.90 -5.36
CA HIS A 20 -11.07 -14.94 -5.46
C HIS A 20 -11.10 -14.04 -4.24
N TYR A 21 -11.29 -12.75 -4.49
CA TYR A 21 -11.33 -11.70 -3.49
C TYR A 21 -12.55 -10.84 -3.73
N ASP A 22 -13.43 -10.81 -2.74
CA ASP A 22 -14.54 -9.88 -2.67
C ASP A 22 -14.21 -8.88 -1.55
N PHE A 23 -13.74 -7.70 -1.92
CA PHE A 23 -13.42 -6.63 -0.98
C PHE A 23 -14.56 -5.63 -0.89
N LYS A 24 -14.77 -5.10 0.32
CA LYS A 24 -15.43 -3.83 0.54
C LYS A 24 -14.37 -2.75 0.64
N ILE A 25 -14.28 -1.93 -0.40
CA ILE A 25 -13.33 -0.82 -0.44
C ILE A 25 -13.84 0.27 0.49
N ILE A 26 -13.02 0.64 1.48
CA ILE A 26 -13.34 1.70 2.45
C ILE A 26 -12.67 3.02 2.07
N ALA A 27 -11.64 2.97 1.22
CA ALA A 27 -10.97 4.13 0.67
C ALA A 27 -10.22 3.79 -0.63
N ARG A 28 -10.24 4.72 -1.59
CA ARG A 28 -9.40 4.69 -2.81
C ARG A 28 -8.45 5.87 -2.83
N PHE A 29 -7.16 5.66 -3.06
CA PHE A 29 -6.18 6.72 -3.19
C PHE A 29 -5.68 6.75 -4.63
N ASN A 30 -6.06 7.81 -5.34
CA ASN A 30 -5.67 8.09 -6.72
C ASN A 30 -5.20 9.56 -6.75
N GLU A 31 -3.98 9.80 -7.21
CA GLU A 31 -3.67 11.07 -7.84
C GLU A 31 -4.00 10.92 -9.30
N ASN A 32 -4.93 11.73 -9.82
CA ASN A 32 -5.37 11.72 -11.22
C ASN A 32 -4.16 11.84 -12.18
N LEU A 33 -3.41 10.77 -12.39
CA LEU A 33 -2.43 10.62 -13.46
C LEU A 33 -3.26 10.19 -14.66
N THR A 34 -4.10 11.13 -15.12
CA THR A 34 -4.84 11.02 -16.38
C THR A 34 -3.92 10.78 -17.57
N GLN A 35 -2.60 10.93 -17.39
CA GLN A 35 -1.63 10.63 -18.43
C GLN A 35 -0.22 10.45 -17.87
N CYS A 36 0.44 9.34 -18.20
CA CYS A 36 1.87 9.18 -17.97
C CYS A 36 2.65 10.31 -18.67
N PRO A 37 3.49 11.09 -17.96
CA PRO A 37 4.25 12.18 -18.58
C PRO A 37 5.35 11.69 -19.54
N VAL A 38 5.70 10.40 -19.48
CA VAL A 38 6.72 9.78 -20.33
C VAL A 38 6.11 9.21 -21.62
N CYS A 39 5.00 8.48 -21.52
CA CYS A 39 4.40 7.78 -22.67
C CYS A 39 3.05 8.33 -23.14
N GLY A 40 2.43 9.25 -22.39
CA GLY A 40 1.13 9.82 -22.75
C GLY A 40 -0.04 8.83 -22.64
N SER A 41 0.15 7.67 -22.02
CA SER A 41 -0.93 6.70 -21.79
C SER A 41 -1.76 7.10 -20.56
N GLU A 42 -3.09 7.02 -20.66
CA GLU A 42 -4.01 7.18 -19.53
C GLU A 42 -3.87 6.04 -18.51
N GLU A 43 -3.38 4.87 -18.96
CA GLU A 43 -3.01 3.72 -18.15
C GLU A 43 -1.52 3.45 -18.35
N CYS A 44 -0.67 3.98 -17.48
CA CYS A 44 0.77 3.70 -17.56
C CYS A 44 1.02 2.24 -17.21
N CYS A 45 1.70 1.51 -18.10
CA CYS A 45 1.90 0.06 -18.03
C CYS A 45 2.76 -0.45 -16.84
N GLY A 46 3.03 0.36 -15.83
CA GLY A 46 3.90 0.04 -14.69
C GLY A 46 3.33 0.33 -13.32
N ALA A 47 2.25 1.10 -13.23
CA ALA A 47 1.69 1.52 -11.96
C ALA A 47 0.66 0.47 -11.51
N LYS A 48 1.01 -0.33 -10.51
CA LYS A 48 0.21 -1.48 -10.10
C LYS A 48 -0.73 -1.10 -8.98
N GLU A 49 -1.96 -1.61 -9.06
CA GLU A 49 -2.91 -1.45 -7.97
C GLU A 49 -2.46 -2.27 -6.76
N LYS A 50 -2.54 -1.66 -5.58
CA LYS A 50 -2.23 -2.30 -4.30
C LYS A 50 -3.41 -2.18 -3.36
N PHE A 51 -3.83 -3.30 -2.78
CA PHE A 51 -4.87 -3.35 -1.78
C PHE A 51 -4.27 -3.73 -0.44
N ILE A 52 -4.36 -2.83 0.54
CA ILE A 52 -4.06 -3.14 1.94
C ILE A 52 -5.38 -3.57 2.60
N TRP A 53 -5.46 -4.81 3.04
CA TRP A 53 -6.74 -5.39 3.45
C TRP A 53 -6.65 -6.28 4.69
N ALA A 54 -7.77 -6.43 5.38
CA ALA A 54 -7.93 -7.29 6.55
C ALA A 54 -9.36 -7.80 6.66
N GLU A 55 -9.51 -8.95 7.31
CA GLU A 55 -10.81 -9.60 7.50
C GLU A 55 -11.41 -9.26 8.88
N PHE A 56 -12.64 -8.75 8.87
CA PHE A 56 -13.41 -8.37 10.05
C PHE A 56 -14.75 -9.09 10.06
N GLY A 57 -14.81 -10.25 10.71
CA GLY A 57 -16.02 -11.09 10.65
C GLY A 57 -16.12 -11.73 9.26
N ASP A 58 -17.26 -11.59 8.60
CA ASP A 58 -17.49 -12.14 7.25
C ASP A 58 -17.11 -11.15 6.14
N GLU A 59 -16.52 -10.00 6.47
CA GLU A 59 -16.19 -8.94 5.52
C GLU A 59 -14.68 -8.74 5.37
N LYS A 60 -14.20 -8.69 4.12
CA LYS A 60 -12.84 -8.25 3.80
C LYS A 60 -12.87 -6.76 3.47
N LEU A 61 -12.30 -5.95 4.34
CA LEU A 61 -12.21 -4.50 4.14
C LEU A 61 -10.86 -4.16 3.53
N ALA A 62 -10.84 -3.29 2.53
CA ALA A 62 -9.62 -2.91 1.84
C ALA A 62 -9.49 -1.39 1.62
N ILE A 63 -8.25 -0.92 1.75
CA ILE A 63 -7.80 0.35 1.21
C ILE A 63 -7.14 0.06 -0.13
N HIS A 64 -7.56 0.79 -1.15
CA HIS A 64 -7.04 0.65 -2.51
C HIS A 64 -6.11 1.83 -2.84
N PHE A 65 -4.88 1.53 -3.25
CA PHE A 65 -3.91 2.47 -3.80
C PHE A 65 -3.84 2.22 -5.32
N GLU A 66 -4.28 3.22 -6.08
CA GLU A 66 -4.28 3.20 -7.54
C GLU A 66 -2.95 3.75 -8.05
N ASP A 67 -2.59 3.38 -9.28
CA ASP A 67 -1.52 4.00 -10.06
C ASP A 67 -0.16 4.15 -9.33
N GLY A 68 0.24 3.15 -8.53
CA GLY A 68 1.54 3.14 -7.85
C GLY A 68 1.71 4.26 -6.82
N GLU A 69 0.59 4.87 -6.39
CA GLU A 69 0.57 6.01 -5.50
C GLU A 69 1.22 5.69 -4.15
N PHE A 70 1.13 4.43 -3.71
CA PHE A 70 1.75 4.01 -2.46
C PHE A 70 3.28 4.01 -2.54
N GLU A 71 3.83 3.56 -3.67
CA GLU A 71 5.26 3.49 -3.94
C GLU A 71 5.88 4.88 -4.03
N ASN A 72 5.18 5.86 -4.60
CA ASN A 72 5.64 7.25 -4.66
C ASN A 72 6.05 7.80 -3.28
N TYR A 73 5.35 7.41 -2.20
CA TYR A 73 5.71 7.81 -0.84
C TYR A 73 6.90 7.04 -0.24
N LEU A 74 7.18 5.86 -0.77
CA LEU A 74 8.29 5.01 -0.34
C LEU A 74 9.58 5.31 -1.11
N GLU A 75 9.49 5.81 -2.34
CA GLU A 75 10.64 6.17 -3.18
C GLU A 75 11.62 7.14 -2.49
N TYR A 76 11.12 8.01 -1.60
CA TYR A 76 11.97 8.91 -0.80
C TYR A 76 12.96 8.18 0.11
N TRP A 77 12.66 6.95 0.48
CA TRP A 77 13.48 6.13 1.37
C TRP A 77 14.31 5.11 0.60
N HIS A 78 14.37 5.22 -0.73
CA HIS A 78 15.16 4.33 -1.56
C HIS A 78 16.61 4.27 -1.06
N TYR A 79 17.18 3.07 -1.04
CA TYR A 79 18.49 2.83 -0.40
C TYR A 79 19.61 3.67 -1.03
N GLU A 80 19.49 4.02 -2.31
CA GLU A 80 20.36 4.98 -2.98
C GLU A 80 20.00 6.41 -2.57
N GLY A 81 20.77 7.00 -1.65
CA GLY A 81 20.63 8.42 -1.26
C GLY A 81 20.51 8.67 0.24
N ILE A 82 20.35 7.62 1.05
CA ILE A 82 20.36 7.67 2.51
C ILE A 82 21.61 6.99 3.08
N SER A 83 22.06 7.40 4.27
CA SER A 83 23.20 6.75 4.93
C SER A 83 22.87 5.36 5.46
N GLU A 84 23.90 4.53 5.69
CA GLU A 84 23.72 3.19 6.26
C GLU A 84 23.02 3.25 7.64
N GLU A 85 23.38 4.22 8.49
CA GLU A 85 22.76 4.41 9.80
C GLU A 85 21.27 4.74 9.69
N GLU A 86 20.92 5.67 8.79
CA GLU A 86 19.53 6.01 8.50
C GLU A 86 18.76 4.79 7.99
N TYR A 87 19.31 4.08 7.01
CA TYR A 87 18.69 2.87 6.47
C TYR A 87 18.46 1.80 7.55
N GLN A 88 19.45 1.54 8.41
CA GLN A 88 19.32 0.56 9.50
C GLN A 88 18.22 0.94 10.50
N SER A 89 17.93 2.23 10.65
CA SER A 89 16.87 2.71 11.53
C SER A 89 15.44 2.53 10.97
N LEU A 90 15.31 2.28 9.66
CA LEU A 90 14.00 2.14 9.00
C LEU A 90 13.24 0.87 9.43
N PRO A 91 11.89 0.92 9.48
CA PRO A 91 11.02 -0.24 9.57
C PRO A 91 11.33 -1.28 8.50
N ASN A 92 11.08 -2.55 8.81
CA ASN A 92 11.34 -3.64 7.87
C ASN A 92 10.49 -3.49 6.60
N PHE A 93 9.28 -2.96 6.70
CA PHE A 93 8.38 -2.72 5.59
C PHE A 93 9.03 -1.87 4.48
N ILE A 94 9.72 -0.79 4.86
CA ILE A 94 10.44 0.09 3.92
C ILE A 94 11.70 -0.61 3.39
N LYS A 95 12.40 -1.36 4.24
CA LYS A 95 13.58 -2.13 3.82
C LYS A 95 13.22 -3.22 2.80
N ASP A 96 12.14 -3.94 3.05
CA ASP A 96 11.60 -4.99 2.17
C ASP A 96 11.23 -4.40 0.80
N PHE A 97 10.61 -3.22 0.77
CA PHE A 97 10.38 -2.47 -0.47
C PHE A 97 11.67 -2.19 -1.23
N ASN A 98 12.64 -1.55 -0.55
CA ASN A 98 13.92 -1.18 -1.16
C ASN A 98 14.73 -2.37 -1.67
N GLU A 99 14.61 -3.52 -1.01
CA GLU A 99 15.31 -4.76 -1.36
C GLU A 99 14.52 -5.63 -2.33
N GLY A 100 13.30 -5.21 -2.74
CA GLY A 100 12.41 -5.98 -3.61
C GLY A 100 12.02 -7.33 -3.00
N LYS A 101 11.80 -7.38 -1.69
CA LYS A 101 11.53 -8.61 -0.92
C LYS A 101 10.09 -8.64 -0.41
N GLY A 102 9.59 -9.86 -0.25
CA GLY A 102 8.28 -10.10 0.35
C GLY A 102 7.17 -9.49 -0.49
N TRP A 103 6.52 -8.45 0.04
CA TRP A 103 5.32 -7.88 -0.54
C TRP A 103 5.53 -7.12 -1.86
N ASP A 104 6.76 -6.66 -2.14
CA ASP A 104 7.10 -6.04 -3.42
C ASP A 104 7.98 -6.92 -4.32
N ASP A 105 8.22 -8.18 -3.93
CA ASP A 105 8.95 -9.12 -4.77
C ASP A 105 8.13 -9.52 -6.01
N TRP A 106 8.58 -9.07 -7.17
CA TRP A 106 7.94 -9.33 -8.46
C TRP A 106 8.00 -10.80 -8.88
N ASN A 107 8.89 -11.60 -8.27
CA ASN A 107 9.10 -13.01 -8.59
C ASN A 107 8.34 -13.96 -7.65
N VAL A 108 7.83 -13.46 -6.52
CA VAL A 108 7.06 -14.25 -5.56
C VAL A 108 5.58 -14.01 -5.81
N ILE A 109 5.06 -14.77 -6.76
CA ILE A 109 3.65 -14.81 -7.10
C ILE A 109 2.89 -15.50 -5.94
N GLU A 110 2.57 -14.77 -4.88
CA GLU A 110 1.55 -15.16 -3.91
C GLU A 110 0.57 -13.98 -3.71
N PRO A 111 -0.71 -14.14 -4.10
CA PRO A 111 -1.70 -13.13 -3.82
C PRO A 111 -1.99 -13.25 -2.32
N ASN A 112 -1.64 -12.23 -1.52
CA ASN A 112 -1.65 -12.17 -0.04
C ASN A 112 -0.28 -12.31 0.61
N SER A 113 0.56 -11.30 0.43
CA SER A 113 1.66 -11.12 1.38
C SER A 113 1.12 -10.61 2.70
N ILE A 114 1.42 -11.33 3.78
CA ILE A 114 1.16 -10.84 5.13
C ILE A 114 2.20 -9.78 5.45
N ILE A 115 1.75 -8.65 5.98
CA ILE A 115 2.63 -7.57 6.43
C ILE A 115 2.38 -7.30 7.92
N ASP A 116 3.43 -6.92 8.65
CA ASP A 116 3.28 -6.58 10.07
C ASP A 116 2.58 -5.22 10.22
N ALA A 117 1.42 -5.22 10.88
CA ALA A 117 0.61 -4.00 11.00
C ALA A 117 1.28 -2.90 11.83
N VAL A 118 2.09 -3.27 12.84
CA VAL A 118 2.79 -2.30 13.69
C VAL A 118 3.96 -1.68 12.92
N ASP A 119 4.69 -2.49 12.17
CA ASP A 119 5.79 -2.05 11.33
C ASP A 119 5.29 -1.19 10.16
N PHE A 120 4.19 -1.59 9.51
CA PHE A 120 3.50 -0.78 8.50
C PHE A 120 3.05 0.57 9.07
N LYS A 121 2.45 0.58 10.27
CA LYS A 121 2.07 1.82 10.95
C LYS A 121 3.28 2.73 11.17
N ARG A 122 4.39 2.18 11.66
CA ARG A 122 5.64 2.93 11.87
C ARG A 122 6.18 3.51 10.56
N ALA A 123 6.08 2.78 9.44
CA ALA A 123 6.44 3.29 8.13
C ALA A 123 5.59 4.52 7.75
N MET A 124 4.28 4.46 7.94
CA MET A 124 3.38 5.59 7.67
C MET A 124 3.70 6.79 8.56
N ASP A 125 4.04 6.57 9.83
CA ASP A 125 4.46 7.63 10.76
C ASP A 125 5.79 8.28 10.33
N ILE A 126 6.75 7.51 9.83
CA ILE A 126 8.00 8.03 9.29
C ILE A 126 7.75 8.89 8.05
N ILE A 127 6.94 8.41 7.11
CA ILE A 127 6.56 9.16 5.90
C ILE A 127 5.92 10.50 6.32
N LYS A 128 4.91 10.46 7.19
CA LYS A 128 4.22 11.66 7.70
C LYS A 128 5.16 12.69 8.33
N ASN A 129 6.14 12.25 9.10
CA ASN A 129 7.05 13.14 9.82
C ASN A 129 8.29 13.52 9.00
N SER A 130 8.38 13.06 7.75
CA SER A 130 9.49 13.40 6.88
C SER A 130 9.46 14.89 6.48
N GLY A 131 10.63 15.50 6.37
CA GLY A 131 10.76 16.88 5.89
C GLY A 131 10.44 17.05 4.39
N HIS A 132 10.18 15.95 3.69
CA HIS A 132 9.86 15.92 2.25
C HIS A 132 8.39 16.18 1.96
N ILE A 133 7.54 16.02 2.97
CA ILE A 133 6.10 16.24 2.83
C ILE A 133 5.76 17.68 3.23
N THR A 134 5.10 18.40 2.33
CA THR A 134 4.67 19.78 2.60
C THR A 134 3.37 19.81 3.41
N GLN A 135 3.08 20.90 4.12
CA GLN A 135 1.89 20.99 4.98
C GLN A 135 0.54 20.79 4.27
N ASN A 136 0.51 20.94 2.94
CA ASN A 136 -0.70 20.77 2.12
C ASN A 136 -0.70 19.47 1.30
N ASP A 137 0.18 18.53 1.64
CA ASP A 137 0.27 17.25 0.95
C ASP A 137 -1.00 16.43 1.15
N LYS A 138 -1.47 15.77 0.07
CA LYS A 138 -2.67 14.92 0.10
C LYS A 138 -2.47 13.73 1.02
N PHE A 139 -1.24 13.22 1.14
CA PHE A 139 -0.92 12.18 2.08
C PHE A 139 -1.28 12.57 3.51
N LEU A 140 -0.80 13.73 3.98
CA LEU A 140 -1.06 14.17 5.36
C LEU A 140 -2.52 14.46 5.63
N THR A 141 -3.18 15.11 4.67
CA THR A 141 -4.50 15.68 4.88
C THR A 141 -5.62 14.69 4.59
N LEU A 142 -5.43 13.78 3.64
CA LEU A 142 -6.49 12.90 3.14
C LEU A 142 -6.19 11.41 3.34
N TYR A 143 -4.93 10.97 3.20
CA TYR A 143 -4.64 9.53 3.13
C TYR A 143 -4.24 8.97 4.50
N TYR A 144 -3.25 9.58 5.14
CA TYR A 144 -2.71 9.15 6.42
C TYR A 144 -3.78 8.96 7.50
N PRO A 145 -4.75 9.89 7.72
CA PRO A 145 -5.76 9.68 8.76
C PRO A 145 -6.60 8.41 8.53
N VAL A 146 -6.91 8.11 7.26
CA VAL A 146 -7.73 6.95 6.87
C VAL A 146 -6.92 5.66 6.98
N ILE A 147 -5.66 5.69 6.53
CA ILE A 147 -4.74 4.56 6.65
C ILE A 147 -4.57 4.20 8.13
N ILE A 148 -4.23 5.17 8.97
CA ILE A 148 -3.97 4.90 10.39
C ILE A 148 -5.24 4.45 11.13
N GLU A 149 -6.40 5.02 10.83
CA GLU A 149 -7.67 4.55 11.40
C GLU A 149 -7.91 3.06 11.12
N PHE A 150 -7.67 2.63 9.88
CA PHE A 150 -7.79 1.23 9.48
C PHE A 150 -6.75 0.33 10.17
N ILE A 151 -5.49 0.74 10.15
CA ILE A 151 -4.38 -0.03 10.74
C ILE A 151 -4.52 -0.13 12.27
N ASP A 152 -4.96 0.93 12.93
CA ASP A 152 -5.24 0.92 14.37
C ASP A 152 -6.36 -0.06 14.70
N ARG A 153 -7.41 -0.12 13.88
CA ARG A 153 -8.46 -1.13 14.05
C ARG A 153 -7.90 -2.54 13.89
N VAL A 154 -7.09 -2.80 12.86
CA VAL A 154 -6.42 -4.09 12.64
C VAL A 154 -5.60 -4.50 13.87
N ILE A 155 -4.79 -3.59 14.42
CA ILE A 155 -3.96 -3.84 15.61
C ILE A 155 -4.84 -4.09 16.83
N ASN A 156 -5.83 -3.23 17.10
CA ASN A 156 -6.68 -3.31 18.30
C ASN A 156 -7.56 -4.57 18.33
N GLU A 157 -8.02 -5.02 17.16
CA GLU A 157 -8.82 -6.24 17.03
C GLU A 157 -7.96 -7.49 16.75
N ASN A 158 -6.63 -7.36 16.79
CA ASN A 158 -5.65 -8.43 16.54
C ASN A 158 -5.91 -9.20 15.23
N LYS A 159 -6.12 -8.45 14.14
CA LYS A 159 -6.34 -8.98 12.79
C LYS A 159 -5.03 -9.11 12.01
N VAL A 160 -5.05 -9.92 10.96
CA VAL A 160 -3.93 -10.05 10.01
C VAL A 160 -4.07 -8.97 8.95
N LEU A 161 -3.01 -8.20 8.75
CA LEU A 161 -2.89 -7.25 7.65
C LEU A 161 -2.27 -7.94 6.44
N ASN A 162 -2.91 -7.79 5.30
CA ASN A 162 -2.47 -8.38 4.05
C ASN A 162 -2.31 -7.27 3.00
N ILE A 163 -1.48 -7.56 2.01
CA ILE A 163 -1.41 -6.79 0.78
C ILE A 163 -1.63 -7.70 -0.42
N LEU A 164 -2.49 -7.22 -1.32
CA LEU A 164 -2.72 -7.79 -2.65
C LEU A 164 -2.18 -6.80 -3.68
N LYS A 165 -1.51 -7.33 -4.70
CA LYS A 165 -0.97 -6.59 -5.84
C LYS A 165 -1.63 -7.13 -7.10
N GLU A 166 -2.15 -6.23 -7.92
CA GLU A 166 -2.76 -6.53 -9.22
C GLU A 166 -1.83 -6.17 -10.39
#